data_AF-A0A4S2H762-F1
#
_entry.id   AF-A0A4S2H762-F1
#
_cell.length_a   1.000
_cell.length_b   1.000
_cell.length_c   1.000
_cell.angle_alpha   90.00
_cell.angle_beta   90.00
_cell.angle_gamma   90.00
#
_symmetry.space_group_name_H-M   'P 1'
#
loop_
_entity.id
_entity.type
_entity.pdbx_description
1 polymer ?
#
loop_
_entity_poly.entity_id
_entity_poly.type
_entity_poly.pdbx_seq_one_letter_code
_entity_poly.pdbx_strand_id
1 'polypeptide(L)' 'MQNIEKFLKDTIKKYTDIQVEDIDKNLFTLGVMPLEFLYVINEIEKKYEITIKDLLHNSDYSILSIHNLSIKINCLVS' A
#
# COMPACT_ATOMS: atom_id res chain seq x y z
N MET A 1 -7.42 -9.92 4.86
CA MET A 1 -6.12 -9.96 4.15
C MET A 1 -6.23 -10.10 2.64
N GLN A 2 -6.64 -11.23 2.04
CA GLN A 2 -6.59 -11.43 0.57
C GLN A 2 -7.28 -10.33 -0.26
N ASN A 3 -8.40 -9.77 0.23
CA ASN A 3 -9.10 -8.66 -0.45
C ASN A 3 -8.33 -7.33 -0.41
N ILE A 4 -7.56 -7.07 0.66
CA ILE A 4 -6.74 -5.86 0.80
C ILE A 4 -5.51 -5.96 -0.10
N GLU A 5 -4.83 -7.11 -0.09
CA GLU A 5 -3.68 -7.34 -0.97
C GLU A 5 -4.05 -7.22 -2.45
N LYS A 6 -5.18 -7.81 -2.85
CA LYS A 6 -5.70 -7.65 -4.21
C LYS A 6 -5.97 -6.19 -4.55
N PHE A 7 -6.66 -5.47 -3.65
CA PHE A 7 -6.91 -4.04 -3.83
C PHE A 7 -5.60 -3.24 -3.98
N LEU A 8 -4.59 -3.51 -3.16
CA LEU A 8 -3.29 -2.85 -3.24
C LEU A 8 -2.59 -3.16 -4.56
N LYS A 9 -2.57 -4.43 -5.01
CA LYS A 9 -2.01 -4.83 -6.32
C LYS A 9 -2.68 -4.10 -7.47
N ASP A 10 -4.01 -4.09 -7.48
CA ASP A 10 -4.80 -3.45 -8.55
C ASP A 10 -4.58 -1.93 -8.55
N THR A 11 -4.50 -1.32 -7.37
CA THR A 11 -4.29 0.13 -7.21
C THR A 11 -2.88 0.53 -7.63
N ILE A 12 -1.85 -0.20 -7.18
CA ILE A 12 -0.46 0.06 -7.59
C ILE A 12 -0.36 -0.02 -9.11
N LYS A 13 -0.82 -1.12 -9.71
CA LYS A 13 -0.82 -1.29 -11.17
C LYS A 13 -1.53 -0.14 -11.89
N LYS A 14 -2.67 0.33 -11.37
CA LYS A 14 -3.44 1.44 -11.94
C LYS A 14 -2.67 2.76 -11.99
N TYR A 15 -1.84 3.08 -11.00
CA TYR A 15 -1.16 4.38 -10.88
C TYR A 15 0.30 4.37 -11.29
N THR A 16 0.94 3.20 -11.39
CA THR A 16 2.38 3.07 -11.67
C THR A 16 2.68 2.19 -12.88
N ASP A 17 1.68 1.52 -13.46
CA ASP A 17 1.83 0.44 -14.45
C ASP A 17 2.71 -0.76 -13.98
N ILE A 18 3.11 -0.80 -12.71
CA ILE A 18 3.94 -1.88 -12.16
C ILE A 18 3.06 -3.03 -11.68
N GLN A 19 3.35 -4.22 -12.19
CA GLN A 19 2.75 -5.46 -11.73
C GLN A 19 3.57 -6.05 -10.57
N VAL A 20 3.00 -6.05 -9.37
CA VAL A 20 3.65 -6.59 -8.18
C VAL A 20 3.41 -8.09 -8.05
N GLU A 21 4.43 -8.89 -8.37
CA GLU A 21 4.41 -10.35 -8.24
C GLU A 21 4.74 -10.78 -6.81
N ASP A 22 5.87 -10.29 -6.29
CA ASP A 22 6.34 -10.49 -4.91
C ASP A 22 5.77 -9.42 -3.98
N ILE A 23 4.91 -9.82 -3.04
CA ILE A 23 4.20 -8.93 -2.12
C ILE A 23 5.06 -8.45 -0.94
N ASP A 24 6.16 -9.14 -0.67
CA ASP A 24 7.05 -8.85 0.46
C ASP A 24 8.14 -7.86 0.06
N LYS A 25 8.37 -7.69 -1.25
CA LYS A 25 9.35 -6.75 -1.78
C LYS A 25 8.90 -5.29 -1.60
N ASN A 26 9.87 -4.43 -1.27
CA ASN A 26 9.63 -3.01 -1.10
C ASN A 26 9.25 -2.35 -2.44
N LEU A 27 8.16 -1.59 -2.45
CA LEU A 27 7.57 -0.98 -3.63
C LEU A 27 8.52 -0.02 -4.37
N PHE A 28 9.36 0.73 -3.65
CA PHE A 28 10.32 1.62 -4.29
C PHE A 28 11.43 0.84 -5.00
N THR A 29 11.81 -0.34 -4.49
CA THR A 29 12.75 -1.23 -5.19
C THR A 29 12.13 -1.92 -6.41
N LEU A 30 10.81 -1.93 -6.51
CA LEU A 30 10.05 -2.38 -7.69
C LEU A 30 9.86 -1.28 -8.73
N GLY A 31 10.35 -0.05 -8.46
CA GLY A 31 10.26 1.08 -9.37
C GLY A 31 9.05 1.99 -9.12
N VAL A 32 8.24 1.75 -8.08
CA VAL A 32 7.15 2.65 -7.72
C VAL A 32 7.74 3.97 -7.27
N MET A 33 7.39 5.06 -7.94
CA MET A 33 7.92 6.37 -7.57
C MET A 33 7.17 6.94 -6.36
N PRO A 34 7.84 7.66 -5.44
CA PRO A 34 7.18 8.24 -4.27
C PRO A 34 5.95 9.11 -4.59
N LEU A 35 6.01 9.87 -5.69
CA LEU A 35 4.89 10.70 -6.14
C LEU A 35 3.69 9.86 -6.58
N GLU A 36 3.93 8.77 -7.32
CA GLU A 36 2.85 7.87 -7.76
C GLU A 36 2.21 7.15 -6.58
N PHE A 37 3.03 6.79 -5.59
CA PHE A 37 2.57 6.15 -4.36
C PHE A 37 1.63 7.04 -3.55
N LEU A 38 1.72 8.37 -3.65
CA LEU A 38 0.74 9.28 -3.02
C LEU A 38 -0.68 9.06 -3.57
N TYR A 39 -0.84 8.72 -4.86
CA TYR A 39 -2.15 8.38 -5.41
C TYR A 39 -2.68 7.05 -4.87
N VAL A 40 -1.80 6.07 -4.66
CA VAL A 40 -2.14 4.79 -4.01
C VAL A 40 -2.61 5.04 -2.58
N ILE A 41 -1.90 5.89 -1.82
CA ILE A 41 -2.30 6.27 -0.46
C ILE A 41 -3.68 6.93 -0.46
N ASN A 42 -3.93 7.90 -1.34
CA ASN A 42 -5.23 8.57 -1.42
C ASN A 42 -6.38 7.60 -1.70
N GLU A 43 -6.17 6.54 -2.49
CA GLU A 43 -7.21 5.50 -2.68
C GLU A 43 -7.38 4.59 -1.45
N ILE A 44 -6.30 4.29 -0.73
CA ILE A 44 -6.37 3.59 0.56
C ILE A 44 -7.21 4.41 1.55
N GLU A 45 -6.92 5.71 1.69
CA GLU A 45 -7.64 6.60 2.60
C GLU A 45 -9.13 6.65 2.29
N LYS A 46 -9.49 6.84 1.01
CA LYS A 46 -10.90 6.88 0.58
C LYS A 46 -11.64 5.57 0.79
N LYS A 47 -10.97 4.42 0.56
CA LYS A 47 -11.62 3.12 0.62
C LYS A 47 -11.85 2.62 2.04
N TYR A 48 -10.90 2.90 2.92
CA TYR A 48 -10.87 2.35 4.27
C TYR A 48 -11.15 3.39 5.35
N GLU A 49 -11.37 4.66 4.96
CA GLU A 49 -11.62 5.79 5.88
C GLU A 49 -10.52 5.97 6.94
N ILE A 50 -9.27 5.64 6.57
CA ILE A 50 -8.07 5.83 7.40
C ILE A 50 -7.23 6.98 6.87
N THR A 51 -6.32 7.53 7.69
CA THR A 51 -5.38 8.57 7.21
C THR A 51 -4.00 7.99 6.92
N ILE A 52 -3.22 8.68 6.07
CA ILE A 52 -1.80 8.39 5.84
C ILE A 52 -1.00 8.42 7.15
N LYS A 53 -1.40 9.31 8.06
CA LYS A 53 -0.80 9.37 9.39
C LYS A 53 -1.01 8.06 10.12
N ASP A 54 -2.22 7.51 10.15
CA ASP A 54 -2.50 6.23 10.82
C ASP A 54 -1.74 5.07 10.18
N LEU A 55 -1.64 5.10 8.85
CA LEU A 55 -0.95 4.08 8.05
C LEU A 55 0.57 4.06 8.31
N LEU A 56 1.21 5.23 8.44
CA LEU A 56 2.67 5.35 8.51
C LEU A 56 3.21 5.66 9.92
N HIS A 57 2.36 6.01 10.87
CA HIS A 57 2.80 6.36 12.23
C HIS A 57 3.51 5.19 12.91
N ASN A 58 4.71 5.47 13.45
CA ASN A 58 5.63 4.50 14.05
C ASN A 58 6.05 3.37 13.11
N SER A 59 6.02 3.60 11.80
CA SER A 59 6.51 2.65 10.80
C SER A 59 7.83 3.11 10.21
N ASP A 60 8.71 2.15 9.90
CA ASP A 60 9.91 2.39 9.10
C ASP A 60 9.65 2.08 7.62
N TYR A 61 10.68 2.15 6.79
CA TYR A 61 10.60 1.89 5.35
C TYR A 61 10.14 0.47 4.99
N SER A 62 10.16 -0.50 5.92
CA SER A 62 9.67 -1.86 5.67
C SER A 62 8.16 -1.91 5.48
N ILE A 63 7.41 -0.90 5.96
CA ILE A 63 5.96 -0.81 5.76
C ILE A 63 5.57 -0.80 4.28
N LEU A 64 6.47 -0.34 3.40
CA LEU A 64 6.22 -0.14 1.96
C LEU A 64 6.29 -1.44 1.15
N SER A 65 5.71 -2.52 1.65
CA SER A 65 5.41 -3.74 0.89
C SER A 65 3.90 -3.98 0.89
N ILE A 66 3.39 -4.70 -0.11
CA ILE A 66 1.94 -5.01 -0.15
C ILE A 66 1.54 -5.80 1.09
N HIS A 67 2.37 -6.76 1.51
CA HIS A 67 2.10 -7.58 2.68
C HIS A 67 1.95 -6.72 3.95
N ASN A 68 2.95 -5.88 4.25
CA ASN A 68 2.96 -5.07 5.47
C ASN A 68 1.86 -3.99 5.47
N LEU A 69 1.62 -3.34 4.32
CA LEU A 69 0.47 -2.43 4.16
C LEU A 69 -0.85 -3.16 4.44
N SER A 70 -1.02 -4.37 3.90
CA SER A 70 -2.27 -5.11 4.07
C SER A 70 -2.53 -5.48 5.54
N ILE A 71 -1.49 -5.86 6.28
CA ILE A 71 -1.57 -6.13 7.72
C ILE A 71 -1.95 -4.86 8.46
N LYS A 72 -1.25 -3.76 8.20
CA LYS A 72 -1.49 -2.48 8.86
C LYS A 72 -2.91 -1.97 8.63
N ILE A 73 -3.39 -2.01 7.39
CA ILE A 73 -4.76 -1.63 7.04
C ILE A 73 -5.74 -2.55 7.78
N ASN A 74 -5.51 -3.88 7.76
CA ASN A 74 -6.38 -4.82 8.44
C ASN A 74 -6.49 -4.52 9.94
N CYS A 75 -5.39 -4.15 10.61
CA CYS A 75 -5.41 -3.74 12.02
C CYS A 75 -6.16 -2.43 12.29
N LEU A 76 -6.23 -1.53 11.32
CA LEU A 76 -6.91 -0.23 11.47
C LEU A 76 -8.42 -0.32 11.19
N VAL A 77 -8.86 -1.31 10.40
CA VAL A 77 -10.26 -1.46 9.98
C VAL A 77 -10.99 -2.64 10.66
N SER A 78 -10.30 -3.37 11.54
CA SER A 78 -10.90 -4.42 12.40
C SER A 78 -11.35 -3.80 13.72
#